data_AF-G2WU89-F1
#
_entry.id   AF-G2WU89-F1
#
_cell.length_a   1.000
_cell.length_b   1.000
_cell.length_c   1.000
_cell.angle_alpha   90.00
_cell.angle_beta   90.00
_cell.angle_gamma   90.00
#
_symmetry.space_group_name_H-M   'P 1'
#
loop_
_entity.id
_entity.type
_entity.pdbx_description
1 polymer ?
#
loop_
_entity_poly.entity_id
_entity_poly.type
_entity_poly.pdbx_seq_one_letter_code
_entity_poly.pdbx_strand_id
1 'polypeptide(L)'
;MAKDTVLEGVFAINKPLGMSSAQVIRDCQQHFNPSTLFAPLVQQEISKRLNESGSQFKRRGINKKGARVKMGHGGTLDPLATGVLILGVGSGTKSLQGFLDCTKTYETVVVFGAGTDSYDRTGRILTRRPYDHITREMVEKEMDSFRGKFEQIPPLYSALKMEGKPLYEYAREGKPIPREIIGRDVEVKELELLEWFEPGTHQHHWPTEEAEAAEKNLAEQVWRVEKQQGNARKLTPEEEAADEAAVNKHEDQKKKFEERQDELVRDKPPHKRRKSSSSSSTKHQALMSGALGQLPAAPQHHTGKGANLVPPPTTTAPWSDKGPPAARIRMTVTSGFYVRSFCHDLGTKVGSAAMMAELSRDRQGDFALKQNCLEYDDLAKGEAVWAPQVRELLADWKEKHPDPPQKQDAFRNDRNQIKPRVQQHSGDSSKKRQQEEQPEGAKPEKRRKNSSSGDEAPAVKAAPASPKAAEAQPESPQKVNETVQDDESEWDGIKD
;
A
#
# COMPACT_ATOMS: atom_id res chain seq x y z
N MET A 1 -22.68 -38.19 -9.49
CA MET A 1 -22.52 -36.80 -8.99
C MET A 1 -21.38 -36.18 -9.77
N ALA A 2 -21.47 -34.90 -10.15
CA ALA A 2 -20.30 -34.19 -10.66
C ALA A 2 -19.24 -34.10 -9.54
N LYS A 3 -17.96 -33.97 -9.90
CA LYS A 3 -16.97 -33.47 -8.94
C LYS A 3 -17.20 -31.97 -8.83
N ASP A 4 -17.73 -31.52 -7.69
CA ASP A 4 -17.85 -30.09 -7.39
C ASP A 4 -16.46 -29.46 -7.46
N THR A 5 -16.22 -28.75 -8.55
CA THR A 5 -14.87 -28.36 -8.96
C THR A 5 -14.52 -27.08 -8.24
N VAL A 6 -13.46 -27.13 -7.43
CA VAL A 6 -13.03 -26.00 -6.61
C VAL A 6 -12.54 -24.87 -7.52
N LEU A 7 -13.25 -23.75 -7.51
CA LEU A 7 -12.93 -22.57 -8.31
C LEU A 7 -11.96 -21.67 -7.54
N GLU A 8 -10.72 -21.60 -8.04
CA GLU A 8 -9.66 -20.70 -7.59
C GLU A 8 -9.01 -20.04 -8.80
N GLY A 9 -8.51 -18.81 -8.65
CA GLY A 9 -7.94 -18.06 -9.77
C GLY A 9 -7.89 -16.56 -9.50
N VAL A 10 -7.75 -15.78 -10.58
CA VAL A 10 -7.75 -14.31 -10.55
C VAL A 10 -8.83 -13.80 -11.49
N PHE A 11 -9.58 -12.78 -11.06
CA PHE A 11 -10.56 -12.06 -11.87
C PHE A 11 -10.47 -10.56 -11.57
N ALA A 12 -11.18 -9.71 -12.32
CA ALA A 12 -11.29 -8.29 -12.00
C ALA A 12 -12.72 -7.90 -11.60
N ILE A 13 -12.84 -6.87 -10.76
CA ILE A 13 -14.11 -6.22 -10.42
C ILE A 13 -13.99 -4.70 -10.63
N ASN A 14 -15.05 -4.06 -11.14
CA ASN A 14 -15.10 -2.62 -11.33
C ASN A 14 -15.38 -1.94 -9.99
N LYS A 15 -14.34 -1.40 -9.36
CA LYS A 15 -14.43 -0.77 -8.04
C LYS A 15 -15.29 0.50 -8.11
N PRO A 16 -16.29 0.67 -7.22
CA PRO A 16 -17.07 1.90 -7.12
C PRO A 16 -16.30 3.04 -6.43
N LEU A 17 -16.76 4.27 -6.69
CA LEU A 17 -16.31 5.49 -6.02
C LEU A 17 -16.56 5.43 -4.50
N GLY A 18 -15.71 6.06 -3.70
CA GLY A 18 -15.88 6.18 -2.24
C GLY A 18 -15.52 4.92 -1.44
N MET A 19 -15.31 3.78 -2.09
CA MET A 19 -14.95 2.53 -1.42
C MET A 19 -13.42 2.35 -1.36
N SER A 20 -12.89 1.76 -0.29
CA SER A 20 -11.49 1.30 -0.24
C SER A 20 -11.34 -0.08 -0.91
N SER A 21 -10.19 -0.35 -1.53
CA SER A 21 -9.90 -1.66 -2.16
C SER A 21 -10.10 -2.85 -1.20
N ALA A 22 -9.78 -2.68 0.08
CA ALA A 22 -10.00 -3.68 1.12
C ALA A 22 -11.48 -3.85 1.54
N GLN A 23 -12.34 -2.86 1.30
CA GLN A 23 -13.78 -2.96 1.52
C GLN A 23 -14.43 -3.80 0.41
N VAL A 24 -14.05 -3.62 -0.86
CA VAL A 24 -14.51 -4.47 -1.97
C VAL A 24 -14.29 -5.96 -1.67
N ILE A 25 -13.14 -6.33 -1.10
CA ILE A 25 -12.86 -7.72 -0.66
C ILE A 25 -13.82 -8.18 0.44
N ARG A 26 -14.14 -7.33 1.42
CA ARG A 26 -15.09 -7.67 2.50
C ARG A 26 -16.51 -7.85 1.98
N ASP A 27 -16.91 -7.07 0.98
CA ASP A 27 -18.23 -7.16 0.37
C ASP A 27 -18.33 -8.38 -0.55
N CYS A 28 -17.31 -8.66 -1.39
CA CYS A 28 -17.19 -9.94 -2.09
C CYS A 28 -17.26 -11.13 -1.11
N GLN A 29 -16.56 -11.07 0.04
CA GLN A 29 -16.63 -12.13 1.05
C GLN A 29 -18.03 -12.30 1.66
N GLN A 30 -18.83 -11.23 1.82
CA GLN A 30 -20.21 -11.35 2.30
C GLN A 30 -21.09 -12.15 1.33
N HIS A 31 -20.91 -11.97 0.02
CA HIS A 31 -21.66 -12.74 -0.99
C HIS A 31 -21.05 -14.13 -1.25
N PHE A 32 -19.73 -14.27 -1.23
CA PHE A 32 -19.05 -15.51 -1.62
C PHE A 32 -19.04 -16.57 -0.50
N ASN A 33 -18.95 -16.16 0.78
CA ASN A 33 -18.93 -17.11 1.91
C ASN A 33 -20.20 -18.00 2.04
N PRO A 34 -21.43 -17.48 1.87
CA PRO A 34 -22.65 -18.30 1.88
C PRO A 34 -22.97 -18.95 0.53
N SER A 35 -22.24 -18.63 -0.55
CA SER A 35 -22.60 -19.03 -1.92
C SER A 35 -22.46 -20.53 -2.17
N THR A 36 -23.30 -21.05 -3.08
CA THR A 36 -23.13 -22.40 -3.62
C THR A 36 -21.85 -22.51 -4.47
N LEU A 37 -21.50 -21.44 -5.20
CA LEU A 37 -20.32 -21.40 -6.08
C LEU A 37 -19.00 -21.70 -5.34
N PHE A 38 -18.82 -21.12 -4.16
CA PHE A 38 -17.59 -21.28 -3.37
C PHE A 38 -17.72 -22.23 -2.18
N ALA A 39 -18.90 -22.84 -1.95
CA ALA A 39 -19.07 -23.87 -0.93
C ALA A 39 -18.03 -25.01 -0.99
N PRO A 40 -17.61 -25.54 -2.18
CA PRO A 40 -16.58 -26.58 -2.26
C PRO A 40 -15.20 -26.11 -1.74
N LEU A 41 -14.84 -24.86 -2.02
CA LEU A 41 -13.59 -24.23 -1.55
C LEU A 41 -13.60 -24.09 -0.03
N VAL A 42 -14.71 -23.61 0.54
CA VAL A 42 -14.87 -23.47 1.99
C VAL A 42 -14.84 -24.85 2.67
N GLN A 43 -15.52 -25.86 2.12
CA GLN A 43 -15.52 -27.23 2.64
C GLN A 43 -14.14 -27.90 2.59
N GLN A 44 -13.36 -27.66 1.53
CA GLN A 44 -11.98 -28.15 1.42
C GLN A 44 -11.08 -27.58 2.53
N GLU A 45 -11.18 -26.28 2.79
CA GLU A 45 -10.43 -25.61 3.87
C GLU A 45 -10.89 -26.05 5.28
N ILE A 46 -12.19 -26.34 5.49
CA ILE A 46 -12.68 -26.96 6.74
C ILE A 46 -12.04 -28.35 6.93
N SER A 47 -12.14 -29.20 5.90
CA SER A 47 -11.64 -30.58 5.93
C SER A 47 -10.13 -30.62 6.17
N LYS A 48 -9.38 -29.70 5.56
CA LYS A 48 -7.95 -29.51 5.78
C LYS A 48 -7.63 -29.13 7.22
N ARG A 49 -8.37 -28.18 7.82
CA ARG A 49 -8.19 -27.77 9.23
C ARG A 49 -8.52 -28.90 10.22
N LEU A 50 -9.51 -29.74 9.93
CA LEU A 50 -9.86 -30.91 10.75
C LEU A 50 -8.75 -31.98 10.73
N ASN A 51 -8.02 -32.07 9.62
CA ASN A 51 -6.92 -33.03 9.43
C ASN A 51 -5.53 -32.50 9.89
N GLU A 52 -5.44 -31.26 10.41
CA GLU A 52 -4.19 -30.71 10.95
C GLU A 52 -3.87 -31.25 12.35
N SER A 53 -2.60 -31.61 12.59
CA SER A 53 -2.20 -32.20 13.86
C SER A 53 -2.21 -31.18 15.02
N GLY A 54 -2.42 -31.68 16.24
CA GLY A 54 -2.64 -30.84 17.43
C GLY A 54 -1.53 -29.85 17.80
N SER A 55 -0.32 -29.99 17.24
CA SER A 55 0.77 -29.01 17.38
C SER A 55 0.63 -27.83 16.40
N GLN A 56 0.12 -28.06 15.19
CA GLN A 56 -0.21 -27.00 14.22
C GLN A 56 -1.48 -26.25 14.64
N PHE A 57 -2.50 -26.99 15.11
CA PHE A 57 -3.73 -26.41 15.68
C PHE A 57 -3.43 -25.42 16.82
N LYS A 58 -2.52 -25.77 17.74
CA LYS A 58 -2.06 -24.87 18.82
C LYS A 58 -1.31 -23.63 18.33
N ARG A 59 -0.61 -23.70 17.19
CA ARG A 59 0.12 -22.53 16.62
C ARG A 59 -0.82 -21.50 15.97
N ARG A 60 -2.00 -21.88 15.48
CA ARG A 60 -3.03 -20.95 14.95
C ARG A 60 -4.00 -20.45 16.05
N GLY A 61 -3.46 -20.20 17.25
CA GLY A 61 -4.22 -20.12 18.50
C GLY A 61 -5.49 -19.25 18.45
N ILE A 62 -6.62 -19.86 18.80
CA ILE A 62 -7.91 -19.19 19.11
C ILE A 62 -8.47 -18.31 17.97
N ASN A 63 -8.05 -18.50 16.72
CA ASN A 63 -8.64 -17.79 15.58
C ASN A 63 -10.03 -18.36 15.23
N LYS A 64 -11.04 -17.96 16.03
CA LYS A 64 -12.43 -18.47 16.02
C LYS A 64 -13.23 -18.13 14.76
N LYS A 65 -12.64 -17.42 13.79
CA LYS A 65 -13.28 -17.16 12.50
C LYS A 65 -13.46 -18.48 11.75
N GLY A 66 -14.67 -18.70 11.21
CA GLY A 66 -14.96 -19.87 10.38
C GLY A 66 -14.05 -19.96 9.15
N ALA A 67 -14.15 -21.06 8.41
CA ALA A 67 -13.57 -21.06 7.06
C ALA A 67 -14.30 -19.99 6.22
N ARG A 68 -13.52 -19.14 5.55
CA ARG A 68 -14.00 -18.10 4.63
C ARG A 68 -13.26 -18.22 3.31
N VAL A 69 -13.87 -17.77 2.22
CA VAL A 69 -13.25 -17.68 0.91
C VAL A 69 -12.02 -16.78 1.01
N LYS A 70 -10.84 -17.36 0.81
CA LYS A 70 -9.57 -16.64 0.88
C LYS A 70 -9.48 -15.68 -0.31
N MET A 71 -9.26 -14.40 -0.04
CA MET A 71 -9.18 -13.36 -1.07
C MET A 71 -8.03 -12.37 -0.82
N GLY A 72 -7.63 -11.66 -1.86
CA GLY A 72 -6.67 -10.55 -1.87
C GLY A 72 -6.81 -9.74 -3.17
N HIS A 73 -6.12 -8.60 -3.30
CA HIS A 73 -6.14 -7.79 -4.52
C HIS A 73 -4.74 -7.57 -5.13
N GLY A 74 -4.68 -7.42 -6.46
CA GLY A 74 -3.45 -7.29 -7.26
C GLY A 74 -2.98 -5.84 -7.41
N GLY A 75 -2.94 -5.07 -6.32
CA GLY A 75 -2.59 -3.64 -6.33
C GLY A 75 -3.76 -2.73 -5.99
N THR A 76 -3.49 -1.70 -5.19
CA THR A 76 -4.51 -0.81 -4.62
C THR A 76 -5.10 0.15 -5.66
N LEU A 77 -6.37 0.51 -5.48
CA LEU A 77 -6.96 1.77 -5.95
C LEU A 77 -7.33 2.64 -4.75
N ASP A 78 -7.08 3.94 -4.89
CA ASP A 78 -7.46 4.97 -3.93
C ASP A 78 -9.00 5.04 -3.76
N PRO A 79 -9.52 5.57 -2.65
CA PRO A 79 -10.97 5.65 -2.44
C PRO A 79 -11.71 6.49 -3.49
N LEU A 80 -11.06 7.57 -3.98
CA LEU A 80 -11.55 8.43 -5.05
C LEU A 80 -11.56 7.75 -6.43
N ALA A 81 -10.74 6.72 -6.64
CA ALA A 81 -10.60 6.09 -7.94
C ALA A 81 -11.68 5.04 -8.22
N THR A 82 -12.16 4.92 -9.45
CA THR A 82 -12.99 3.82 -9.94
C THR A 82 -12.18 2.83 -10.77
N GLY A 83 -12.80 1.76 -11.26
CA GLY A 83 -12.23 0.92 -12.32
C GLY A 83 -11.66 -0.42 -11.86
N VAL A 84 -10.83 -1.03 -12.72
CA VAL A 84 -10.31 -2.40 -12.61
C VAL A 84 -9.55 -2.61 -11.30
N LEU A 85 -10.16 -3.36 -10.37
CA LEU A 85 -9.51 -3.94 -9.21
C LEU A 85 -9.36 -5.45 -9.40
N ILE A 86 -8.13 -5.89 -9.63
CA ILE A 86 -7.80 -7.33 -9.76
C ILE A 86 -7.93 -8.00 -8.39
N LEU A 87 -8.69 -9.10 -8.33
CA LEU A 87 -8.95 -9.91 -7.14
C LEU A 87 -8.52 -11.37 -7.35
N GLY A 88 -7.82 -11.91 -6.36
CA GLY A 88 -7.40 -13.32 -6.34
C GLY A 88 -8.24 -14.11 -5.36
N VAL A 89 -8.70 -15.30 -5.76
CA VAL A 89 -9.50 -16.23 -4.94
C VAL A 89 -8.70 -17.50 -4.70
N GLY A 90 -8.69 -17.98 -3.45
CA GLY A 90 -8.05 -19.25 -3.09
C GLY A 90 -6.56 -19.25 -3.38
N SER A 91 -6.06 -20.26 -4.08
CA SER A 91 -4.68 -20.34 -4.59
C SER A 91 -4.28 -19.21 -5.53
N GLY A 92 -5.22 -18.61 -6.28
CA GLY A 92 -4.97 -17.46 -7.17
C GLY A 92 -4.47 -16.21 -6.44
N THR A 93 -4.67 -16.12 -5.11
CA THR A 93 -4.01 -15.11 -4.25
C THR A 93 -2.48 -15.16 -4.27
N LYS A 94 -1.85 -16.21 -4.82
CA LYS A 94 -0.40 -16.31 -5.04
C LYS A 94 0.06 -15.51 -6.27
N SER A 95 -0.76 -15.40 -7.30
CA SER A 95 -0.40 -14.77 -8.58
C SER A 95 -0.48 -13.24 -8.53
N LEU A 96 -1.03 -12.68 -7.45
CA LEU A 96 -1.33 -11.25 -7.31
C LEU A 96 -0.11 -10.32 -7.41
N GLN A 97 1.10 -10.81 -7.09
CA GLN A 97 2.31 -9.98 -7.17
C GLN A 97 2.63 -9.57 -8.61
N GLY A 98 2.45 -10.46 -9.60
CA GLY A 98 2.76 -10.17 -11.01
C GLY A 98 1.88 -9.07 -11.64
N PHE A 99 0.77 -8.72 -11.00
CA PHE A 99 -0.09 -7.61 -11.43
C PHE A 99 0.37 -6.25 -10.91
N LEU A 100 1.30 -6.20 -9.95
CA LEU A 100 1.89 -4.94 -9.53
C LEU A 100 2.75 -4.36 -10.66
N ASP A 101 3.49 -5.20 -11.37
CA ASP A 101 4.49 -4.83 -12.38
C ASP A 101 3.93 -4.60 -13.80
N CYS A 102 2.72 -5.06 -14.07
CA CYS A 102 2.06 -4.86 -15.37
C CYS A 102 1.74 -3.37 -15.66
N THR A 103 1.56 -3.03 -16.94
CA THR A 103 1.08 -1.70 -17.34
C THR A 103 -0.37 -1.46 -16.91
N LYS A 104 -0.71 -0.20 -16.68
CA LYS A 104 -2.03 0.26 -16.22
C LYS A 104 -2.46 1.43 -17.08
N THR A 105 -3.73 1.47 -17.47
CA THR A 105 -4.31 2.62 -18.18
C THR A 105 -5.30 3.32 -17.27
N TYR A 106 -5.15 4.63 -17.19
CA TYR A 106 -5.98 5.51 -16.39
C TYR A 106 -6.61 6.61 -17.26
N GLU A 107 -7.82 7.01 -16.89
CA GLU A 107 -8.41 8.29 -17.27
C GLU A 107 -8.54 9.14 -16.00
N THR A 108 -8.13 10.40 -16.04
CA THR A 108 -8.12 11.30 -14.88
C THR A 108 -8.65 12.68 -15.26
N VAL A 109 -9.30 13.36 -14.33
CA VAL A 109 -9.64 14.78 -14.47
C VAL A 109 -8.75 15.61 -13.55
N VAL A 110 -8.02 16.54 -14.16
CA VAL A 110 -7.13 17.51 -13.49
C VAL A 110 -7.85 18.86 -13.40
N VAL A 111 -7.89 19.46 -12.22
CA VAL A 111 -8.44 20.83 -12.03
C VAL A 111 -7.31 21.75 -11.58
N PHE A 112 -7.17 22.88 -12.25
CA PHE A 112 -6.09 23.84 -12.03
C PHE A 112 -6.42 24.88 -10.95
N GLY A 113 -5.44 25.71 -10.59
CA GLY A 113 -5.54 26.85 -9.68
C GLY A 113 -5.47 26.53 -8.18
N ALA A 114 -5.56 25.26 -7.76
CA ALA A 114 -5.40 24.86 -6.36
C ALA A 114 -4.66 23.53 -6.20
N GLY A 115 -3.81 23.45 -5.17
CA GLY A 115 -3.10 22.23 -4.77
C GLY A 115 -3.52 21.80 -3.36
N THR A 116 -3.80 20.50 -3.18
CA THR A 116 -4.23 19.90 -1.91
C THR A 116 -3.14 19.04 -1.27
N ASP A 117 -3.30 18.67 0.00
CA ASP A 117 -2.34 17.81 0.71
C ASP A 117 -2.33 16.34 0.26
N SER A 118 -3.49 15.81 -0.15
CA SER A 118 -3.63 14.48 -0.76
C SER A 118 -3.21 14.40 -2.23
N TYR A 119 -3.00 15.56 -2.88
CA TYR A 119 -2.96 15.79 -4.34
C TYR A 119 -4.29 15.44 -5.06
N ASP A 120 -5.39 15.29 -4.32
CA ASP A 120 -6.73 15.07 -4.87
C ASP A 120 -7.83 15.89 -4.17
N ARG A 121 -9.05 15.87 -4.72
CA ARG A 121 -10.21 16.61 -4.17
C ARG A 121 -10.76 16.13 -2.82
N THR A 122 -10.10 15.16 -2.17
CA THR A 122 -10.48 14.69 -0.82
C THR A 122 -9.55 15.21 0.28
N GLY A 123 -8.44 15.84 -0.10
CA GLY A 123 -7.56 16.59 0.80
C GLY A 123 -8.03 18.01 1.03
N ARG A 124 -7.24 18.77 1.79
CA ARG A 124 -7.44 20.19 2.09
C ARG A 124 -6.58 21.07 1.19
N ILE A 125 -7.04 22.29 0.89
CA ILE A 125 -6.25 23.28 0.14
C ILE A 125 -4.99 23.65 0.94
N LEU A 126 -3.83 23.37 0.35
CA LEU A 126 -2.54 23.88 0.80
C LEU A 126 -2.24 25.22 0.14
N THR A 127 -2.41 25.31 -1.19
CA THR A 127 -2.09 26.51 -1.98
C THR A 127 -3.16 26.80 -3.02
N ARG A 128 -3.33 28.10 -3.32
CA ARG A 128 -4.08 28.61 -4.47
C ARG A 128 -3.10 29.38 -5.38
N ARG A 129 -3.34 29.36 -6.69
CA ARG A 129 -2.49 29.99 -7.72
C ARG A 129 -3.37 30.61 -8.82
N PRO A 130 -2.91 31.65 -9.54
CA PRO A 130 -3.57 32.13 -10.74
C PRO A 130 -3.76 31.01 -11.77
N TYR A 131 -4.83 31.10 -12.56
CA TYR A 131 -5.19 30.09 -13.56
C TYR A 131 -5.68 30.68 -14.88
N ASP A 132 -5.89 32.00 -14.95
CA ASP A 132 -6.39 32.74 -16.12
C ASP A 132 -5.48 32.64 -17.35
N HIS A 133 -4.20 32.33 -17.14
CA HIS A 133 -3.18 32.17 -18.18
C HIS A 133 -3.10 30.75 -18.75
N ILE A 134 -3.82 29.78 -18.19
CA ILE A 134 -3.70 28.36 -18.57
C ILE A 134 -4.61 28.06 -19.76
N THR A 135 -4.02 27.78 -20.91
CA THR A 135 -4.75 27.36 -22.12
C THR A 135 -4.57 25.87 -22.39
N ARG A 136 -5.43 25.32 -23.25
CA ARG A 136 -5.34 23.94 -23.73
C ARG A 136 -3.96 23.62 -24.30
N GLU A 137 -3.44 24.50 -25.17
CA GLU A 137 -2.18 24.31 -25.89
C GLU A 137 -0.97 24.34 -24.93
N MET A 138 -1.05 25.15 -23.87
CA MET A 138 -0.05 25.15 -22.80
C MET A 138 -0.02 23.81 -22.06
N VAL A 139 -1.20 23.25 -21.74
CA VAL A 139 -1.31 21.94 -21.07
C VAL A 139 -0.85 20.81 -21.98
N GLU A 140 -1.28 20.77 -23.24
CA GLU A 140 -0.83 19.78 -24.24
C GLU A 140 0.69 19.82 -24.46
N LYS A 141 1.28 21.02 -24.52
CA LYS A 141 2.74 21.20 -24.63
C LYS A 141 3.50 20.70 -23.39
N GLU A 142 3.08 21.07 -22.18
CA GLU A 142 3.81 20.66 -20.97
C GLU A 142 3.61 19.17 -20.65
N MET A 143 2.49 18.56 -21.09
CA MET A 143 2.26 17.11 -21.06
C MET A 143 3.34 16.31 -21.80
N ASP A 144 3.93 16.84 -22.88
CA ASP A 144 5.00 16.14 -23.60
C ASP A 144 6.23 15.87 -22.73
N SER A 145 6.49 16.72 -21.71
CA SER A 145 7.59 16.53 -20.76
C SER A 145 7.40 15.37 -19.77
N PHE A 146 6.23 14.73 -19.77
CA PHE A 146 5.91 13.54 -18.98
C PHE A 146 5.89 12.24 -19.81
N ARG A 147 6.24 12.28 -21.11
CA ARG A 147 6.30 11.08 -21.96
C ARG A 147 7.62 10.33 -21.76
N GLY A 148 7.59 9.00 -21.87
CA GLY A 148 8.79 8.17 -21.71
C GLY A 148 9.15 7.96 -20.24
N LYS A 149 10.46 7.92 -19.93
CA LYS A 149 10.99 7.57 -18.61
C LYS A 149 11.47 8.78 -17.82
N PHE A 150 11.07 8.88 -16.56
CA PHE A 150 11.54 9.90 -15.63
C PHE A 150 11.44 9.43 -14.17
N GLU A 151 12.12 10.14 -13.25
CA GLU A 151 11.99 9.93 -11.80
C GLU A 151 10.78 10.73 -11.27
N GLN A 152 9.76 10.05 -10.71
CA GLN A 152 8.59 10.68 -10.09
C GLN A 152 8.61 10.50 -8.56
N ILE A 153 8.29 11.54 -7.80
CA ILE A 153 8.22 11.48 -6.34
C ILE A 153 6.81 11.05 -5.87
N PRO A 154 6.67 9.96 -5.09
CA PRO A 154 5.38 9.51 -4.56
C PRO A 154 4.70 10.54 -3.63
N PRO A 155 3.37 10.64 -3.63
CA PRO A 155 2.65 11.57 -2.76
C PRO A 155 2.72 11.10 -1.30
N LEU A 156 2.73 12.06 -0.36
CA LEU A 156 2.75 11.79 1.08
C LEU A 156 1.57 10.91 1.53
N TYR A 157 0.39 11.10 0.93
CA TYR A 157 -0.76 10.21 1.11
C TYR A 157 -0.67 8.95 0.23
N SER A 158 0.33 8.12 0.49
CA SER A 158 0.54 6.83 -0.18
C SER A 158 0.75 5.68 0.81
N ALA A 159 0.55 4.44 0.31
CA ALA A 159 0.79 3.21 1.06
C ALA A 159 2.26 2.74 1.02
N LEU A 160 3.18 3.58 0.52
CA LEU A 160 4.61 3.41 0.73
C LEU A 160 4.91 3.48 2.23
N LYS A 161 5.97 2.82 2.70
CA LYS A 161 6.38 2.85 4.11
C LYS A 161 7.77 3.43 4.30
N MET A 162 7.94 4.12 5.42
CA MET A 162 9.24 4.39 6.03
C MET A 162 9.26 3.81 7.43
N GLU A 163 10.39 3.23 7.84
CA GLU A 163 10.59 2.59 9.16
C GLU A 163 9.50 1.56 9.56
N GLY A 164 8.87 0.92 8.57
CA GLY A 164 7.80 -0.06 8.80
C GLY A 164 6.39 0.52 9.00
N LYS A 165 6.21 1.84 8.90
CA LYS A 165 4.91 2.56 8.98
C LYS A 165 4.54 3.26 7.64
N PRO A 166 3.27 3.27 7.18
CA PRO A 166 2.83 3.95 5.96
C PRO A 166 2.91 5.48 5.99
N LEU A 167 3.21 6.10 4.85
CA LEU A 167 3.27 7.57 4.72
C LEU A 167 1.93 8.25 5.03
N TYR A 168 0.81 7.67 4.58
CA TYR A 168 -0.52 8.17 4.94
C TYR A 168 -0.80 8.16 6.46
N GLU A 169 -0.08 7.36 7.26
CA GLU A 169 -0.18 7.34 8.73
C GLU A 169 0.79 8.32 9.41
N TYR A 170 1.83 8.80 8.73
CA TYR A 170 2.60 9.96 9.20
C TYR A 170 1.79 11.25 8.96
N ALA A 171 1.23 11.40 7.75
CA ALA A 171 0.37 12.52 7.37
C ALA A 171 -0.82 12.70 8.33
N ARG A 172 -1.62 11.64 8.53
CA ARG A 172 -2.80 11.67 9.41
C ARG A 172 -2.51 11.83 10.91
N GLU A 173 -1.25 11.67 11.33
CA GLU A 173 -0.83 11.93 12.71
C GLU A 173 -0.13 13.30 12.84
N GLY A 174 -0.03 14.09 11.76
CA GLY A 174 0.70 15.36 11.73
C GLY A 174 2.19 15.23 12.03
N LYS A 175 2.78 14.03 11.83
CA LYS A 175 4.15 13.74 12.24
C LYS A 175 5.14 13.97 11.10
N PRO A 176 6.32 14.55 11.38
CA PRO A 176 7.39 14.62 10.40
C PRO A 176 7.79 13.21 9.96
N ILE A 177 8.07 13.06 8.68
CA ILE A 177 8.63 11.82 8.11
C ILE A 177 10.09 11.64 8.59
N PRO A 178 10.55 10.42 8.91
CA PRO A 178 11.89 10.21 9.50
C PRO A 178 13.06 10.52 8.56
N ARG A 179 12.81 10.35 7.27
CA ARG A 179 13.69 10.71 6.15
C ARG A 179 12.82 11.23 5.01
N GLU A 180 13.48 11.73 3.98
CA GLU A 180 12.83 12.26 2.77
C GLU A 180 12.13 11.17 1.96
N ILE A 181 11.08 11.54 1.20
CA ILE A 181 10.50 10.67 0.17
C ILE A 181 11.49 10.64 -1.01
N ILE A 182 11.73 9.46 -1.59
CA ILE A 182 12.70 9.27 -2.68
C ILE A 182 11.92 9.12 -4.00
N GLY A 183 12.42 9.72 -5.08
CA GLY A 183 11.92 9.53 -6.44
C GLY A 183 11.98 8.07 -6.93
N ARG A 184 11.18 7.76 -7.95
CA ARG A 184 11.07 6.41 -8.53
C ARG A 184 11.06 6.48 -10.05
N ASP A 185 11.84 5.63 -10.70
CA ASP A 185 11.75 5.41 -12.14
C ASP A 185 10.33 4.96 -12.52
N VAL A 186 9.70 5.73 -13.40
CA VAL A 186 8.39 5.44 -13.98
C VAL A 186 8.42 5.68 -15.49
N GLU A 187 7.54 4.99 -16.23
CA GLU A 187 7.43 5.15 -17.68
C GLU A 187 5.98 5.39 -18.10
N VAL A 188 5.75 6.48 -18.84
CA VAL A 188 4.48 6.81 -19.49
C VAL A 188 4.60 6.48 -20.98
N LYS A 189 3.89 5.44 -21.42
CA LYS A 189 3.93 4.90 -22.78
C LYS A 189 2.97 5.61 -23.73
N GLU A 190 1.80 5.97 -23.20
CA GLU A 190 0.73 6.68 -23.92
C GLU A 190 0.25 7.82 -23.01
N LEU A 191 -0.01 8.99 -23.58
CA LEU A 191 -0.51 10.17 -22.87
C LEU A 191 -1.30 11.04 -23.85
N GLU A 192 -2.54 11.36 -23.52
CA GLU A 192 -3.52 11.95 -24.44
C GLU A 192 -4.45 12.91 -23.68
N LEU A 193 -4.69 14.11 -24.21
CA LEU A 193 -5.74 15.01 -23.73
C LEU A 193 -7.04 14.63 -24.43
N LEU A 194 -7.98 14.03 -23.69
CA LEU A 194 -9.28 13.62 -24.23
C LEU A 194 -10.26 14.80 -24.32
N GLU A 195 -10.27 15.66 -23.31
CA GLU A 195 -11.25 16.74 -23.19
C GLU A 195 -10.63 17.95 -22.48
N TRP A 196 -10.89 19.14 -23.03
CA TRP A 196 -10.60 20.41 -22.39
C TRP A 196 -11.91 21.00 -21.86
N PHE A 197 -11.92 21.39 -20.60
CA PHE A 197 -13.06 22.07 -19.99
C PHE A 197 -12.69 23.53 -19.76
N GLU A 198 -13.40 24.42 -20.46
CA GLU A 198 -13.22 25.86 -20.32
C GLU A 198 -13.71 26.34 -18.94
N PRO A 199 -13.21 27.49 -18.45
CA PRO A 199 -13.71 28.17 -17.27
C PRO A 199 -15.25 28.23 -17.21
N GLY A 200 -15.82 27.52 -16.24
CA GLY A 200 -17.27 27.47 -16.00
C GLY A 200 -18.05 26.40 -16.76
N THR A 201 -17.42 25.52 -17.56
CA THR A 201 -18.14 24.43 -18.27
C THR A 201 -18.15 23.09 -17.51
N HIS A 202 -17.52 22.99 -16.35
CA HIS A 202 -17.41 21.76 -15.55
C HIS A 202 -17.91 21.92 -14.11
N GLN A 203 -18.24 20.80 -13.45
CA GLN A 203 -18.73 20.76 -12.06
C GLN A 203 -17.66 20.31 -11.04
N HIS A 204 -16.42 20.11 -11.48
CA HIS A 204 -15.31 19.74 -10.61
C HIS A 204 -14.83 20.96 -9.79
N HIS A 205 -15.32 21.09 -8.55
CA HIS A 205 -14.95 22.18 -7.65
C HIS A 205 -13.76 21.82 -6.74
N TRP A 206 -13.08 22.84 -6.22
CA TRP A 206 -12.07 22.66 -5.16
C TRP A 206 -12.74 22.26 -3.82
N PRO A 207 -12.04 21.53 -2.93
CA PRO A 207 -12.50 21.33 -1.56
C PRO A 207 -12.52 22.66 -0.80
N THR A 208 -13.44 22.82 0.15
CA THR A 208 -13.62 24.04 0.95
C THR A 208 -12.80 24.07 2.24
N GLU A 209 -12.27 22.93 2.70
CA GLU A 209 -11.34 22.89 3.82
C GLU A 209 -9.96 23.40 3.39
N GLU A 210 -9.44 24.40 4.10
CA GLU A 210 -8.03 24.78 4.00
C GLU A 210 -7.21 24.04 5.07
N ALA A 211 -5.98 23.68 4.72
CA ALA A 211 -5.04 23.07 5.65
C ALA A 211 -4.58 24.07 6.73
N GLU A 212 -4.37 23.58 7.95
CA GLU A 212 -3.86 24.40 9.05
C GLU A 212 -2.40 24.85 8.81
N ALA A 213 -1.94 25.90 9.50
CA ALA A 213 -0.58 26.41 9.34
C ALA A 213 0.51 25.34 9.61
N ALA A 214 0.26 24.41 10.55
CA ALA A 214 1.15 23.29 10.82
C ALA A 214 1.19 22.28 9.66
N GLU A 215 0.05 22.02 9.00
CA GLU A 215 -0.07 21.12 7.85
C GLU A 215 0.56 21.75 6.60
N LYS A 216 0.35 23.06 6.38
CA LYS A 216 1.02 23.86 5.35
C LYS A 216 2.54 23.85 5.52
N ASN A 217 3.05 24.07 6.74
CA ASN A 217 4.49 23.99 7.05
C ASN A 217 5.07 22.58 6.79
N LEU A 218 4.34 21.51 7.15
CA LEU A 218 4.77 20.13 6.90
C LEU A 218 4.84 19.82 5.39
N ALA A 219 3.85 20.26 4.62
CA ALA A 219 3.85 20.12 3.16
C ALA A 219 4.99 20.94 2.52
N GLU A 220 5.20 22.18 2.93
CA GLU A 220 6.34 23.00 2.46
C GLU A 220 7.70 22.37 2.77
N GLN A 221 7.85 21.68 3.92
CA GLN A 221 9.06 20.93 4.22
C GLN A 221 9.28 19.77 3.23
N VAL A 222 8.23 19.04 2.86
CA VAL A 222 8.28 17.96 1.85
C VAL A 222 8.55 18.53 0.45
N TRP A 223 7.90 19.62 0.06
CA TRP A 223 8.11 20.28 -1.25
C TRP A 223 9.48 20.96 -1.39
N ARG A 224 10.07 21.46 -0.29
CA ARG A 224 11.43 22.00 -0.30
C ARG A 224 12.46 20.89 -0.51
N VAL A 225 12.22 19.73 0.09
CA VAL A 225 12.98 18.49 -0.11
C VAL A 225 12.87 18.00 -1.56
N GLU A 226 11.65 17.95 -2.11
CA GLU A 226 11.39 17.56 -3.50
C GLU A 226 12.16 18.44 -4.51
N LYS A 227 12.13 19.77 -4.31
CA LYS A 227 12.92 20.72 -5.12
C LYS A 227 14.44 20.58 -4.95
N GLN A 228 14.92 20.03 -3.83
CA GLN A 228 16.33 19.74 -3.60
C GLN A 228 16.74 18.40 -4.24
N GLN A 229 15.88 17.38 -4.19
CA GLN A 229 16.12 16.09 -4.85
C GLN A 229 16.05 16.14 -6.38
N GLY A 230 15.28 17.07 -6.96
CA GLY A 230 15.34 17.37 -8.39
C GLY A 230 16.75 17.73 -8.89
N ASN A 231 17.64 18.15 -7.99
CA ASN A 231 19.08 18.32 -8.23
C ASN A 231 19.92 17.13 -7.70
N ALA A 232 19.42 15.91 -7.92
CA ALA A 232 20.13 14.63 -7.92
C ALA A 232 21.04 14.30 -6.71
N ARG A 233 20.46 13.60 -5.71
CA ARG A 233 21.21 12.75 -4.78
C ARG A 233 20.77 11.28 -4.93
N LYS A 234 21.59 10.47 -5.61
CA LYS A 234 21.37 9.02 -5.69
C LYS A 234 21.85 8.31 -4.41
N LEU A 235 21.20 7.21 -4.05
CA LEU A 235 21.57 6.36 -2.92
C LEU A 235 22.82 5.53 -3.23
N THR A 236 23.45 4.97 -2.20
CA THR A 236 24.45 3.92 -2.40
C THR A 236 23.77 2.56 -2.69
N PRO A 237 24.41 1.63 -3.42
CA PRO A 237 23.82 0.32 -3.73
C PRO A 237 23.45 -0.51 -2.49
N GLU A 238 24.11 -0.27 -1.35
CA GLU A 238 23.83 -0.94 -0.09
C GLU A 238 22.54 -0.42 0.58
N GLU A 239 22.25 0.88 0.44
CA GLU A 239 20.98 1.48 0.87
C GLU A 239 19.82 1.12 -0.09
N GLU A 240 20.09 1.05 -1.40
CA GLU A 240 19.12 0.65 -2.43
C GLU A 240 18.66 -0.80 -2.23
N ALA A 241 19.62 -1.73 -2.07
CA ALA A 241 19.32 -3.12 -1.76
C ALA A 241 18.65 -3.28 -0.37
N ALA A 242 18.97 -2.39 0.59
CA ALA A 242 18.29 -2.36 1.88
C ALA A 242 16.84 -1.87 1.75
N ASP A 243 16.53 -0.90 0.89
CA ASP A 243 15.17 -0.42 0.65
C ASP A 243 14.33 -1.42 -0.15
N GLU A 244 14.89 -2.06 -1.17
CA GLU A 244 14.20 -3.15 -1.91
C GLU A 244 13.92 -4.34 -0.97
N ALA A 245 14.89 -4.73 -0.14
CA ALA A 245 14.68 -5.75 0.88
C ALA A 245 13.69 -5.29 1.96
N ALA A 246 13.61 -3.99 2.27
CA ALA A 246 12.62 -3.43 3.18
C ALA A 246 11.21 -3.41 2.56
N VAL A 247 11.06 -3.08 1.27
CA VAL A 247 9.79 -3.12 0.52
C VAL A 247 9.25 -4.56 0.43
N ASN A 248 10.11 -5.53 0.12
CA ASN A 248 9.74 -6.94 0.06
C ASN A 248 9.38 -7.51 1.46
N LYS A 249 10.16 -7.20 2.49
CA LYS A 249 9.79 -7.53 3.90
C LYS A 249 8.54 -6.77 4.34
N HIS A 250 8.31 -5.56 3.84
CA HIS A 250 7.15 -4.74 4.14
C HIS A 250 5.88 -5.35 3.57
N GLU A 251 5.80 -5.68 2.28
CA GLU A 251 4.61 -6.30 1.67
C GLU A 251 4.21 -7.57 2.45
N ASP A 252 5.18 -8.40 2.79
CA ASP A 252 4.96 -9.61 3.57
C ASP A 252 4.63 -9.33 5.06
N GLN A 253 4.91 -8.14 5.60
CA GLN A 253 4.46 -7.68 6.92
C GLN A 253 3.12 -6.92 6.90
N LYS A 254 2.81 -6.20 5.82
CA LYS A 254 1.55 -5.48 5.57
C LYS A 254 0.39 -6.46 5.58
N LYS A 255 0.54 -7.55 4.83
CA LYS A 255 -0.30 -8.76 4.89
C LYS A 255 -0.54 -9.25 6.34
N LYS A 256 0.54 -9.44 7.13
CA LYS A 256 0.49 -9.86 8.55
C LYS A 256 0.04 -8.78 9.55
N PHE A 257 -0.14 -7.53 9.09
CA PHE A 257 -0.61 -6.38 9.88
C PHE A 257 -2.08 -6.08 9.59
N GLU A 258 -2.49 -6.12 8.34
CA GLU A 258 -3.90 -6.11 7.91
C GLU A 258 -4.64 -7.31 8.52
N GLU A 259 -4.05 -8.52 8.47
CA GLU A 259 -4.55 -9.71 9.19
C GLU A 259 -4.68 -9.52 10.72
N ARG A 260 -3.95 -8.56 11.31
CA ARG A 260 -3.92 -8.28 12.76
C ARG A 260 -4.83 -7.11 13.16
N GLN A 261 -5.01 -6.12 12.28
CA GLN A 261 -6.10 -5.15 12.39
C GLN A 261 -7.46 -5.85 12.30
N ASP A 262 -7.54 -6.93 11.52
CA ASP A 262 -8.69 -7.87 11.46
C ASP A 262 -8.98 -8.55 12.82
N GLU A 263 -8.07 -8.51 13.82
CA GLU A 263 -8.29 -9.01 15.20
C GLU A 263 -8.79 -7.92 16.18
N LEU A 264 -8.53 -6.64 15.87
CA LEU A 264 -8.94 -5.49 16.68
C LEU A 264 -10.38 -5.05 16.40
N VAL A 265 -10.94 -5.40 15.23
CA VAL A 265 -12.37 -5.25 14.92
C VAL A 265 -13.18 -6.30 15.69
N ARG A 266 -13.48 -6.01 16.95
CA ARG A 266 -14.26 -6.87 17.84
C ARG A 266 -15.75 -6.60 17.74
N ASP A 267 -16.45 -7.40 16.94
CA ASP A 267 -17.90 -7.60 17.10
C ASP A 267 -18.17 -8.35 18.42
N LYS A 268 -18.30 -7.58 19.51
CA LYS A 268 -18.96 -8.06 20.74
C LYS A 268 -20.45 -7.75 20.60
N PRO A 269 -21.34 -8.74 20.43
CA PRO A 269 -22.77 -8.48 20.55
C PRO A 269 -23.07 -7.93 21.96
N PRO A 270 -23.97 -6.93 22.09
CA PRO A 270 -24.24 -6.32 23.39
C PRO A 270 -24.80 -7.37 24.36
N HIS A 271 -24.17 -7.50 25.53
CA HIS A 271 -24.65 -8.40 26.57
C HIS A 271 -26.10 -8.02 26.94
N LYS A 272 -27.05 -8.94 26.75
CA LYS A 272 -28.39 -8.86 27.35
C LYS A 272 -28.24 -8.80 28.88
N ARG A 273 -28.25 -7.60 29.45
CA ARG A 273 -28.32 -7.40 30.90
C ARG A 273 -29.65 -7.99 31.40
N ARG A 274 -29.60 -9.16 32.03
CA ARG A 274 -30.74 -9.71 32.78
C ARG A 274 -31.16 -8.65 33.80
N LYS A 275 -32.42 -8.20 33.74
CA LYS A 275 -33.02 -7.46 34.87
C LYS A 275 -33.17 -8.43 36.04
N SER A 276 -32.34 -8.28 37.05
CA SER A 276 -32.58 -8.79 38.41
C SER A 276 -33.03 -7.61 39.27
N SER A 277 -34.15 -7.79 39.99
CA SER A 277 -34.80 -6.74 40.76
C SER A 277 -34.38 -6.73 42.24
N SER A 278 -33.79 -5.64 42.72
CA SER A 278 -33.93 -5.20 44.13
C SER A 278 -33.41 -3.78 44.38
N SER A 279 -34.23 -2.99 45.06
CA SER A 279 -33.91 -1.94 46.06
C SER A 279 -32.70 -0.99 45.95
N SER A 280 -33.01 0.31 46.07
CA SER A 280 -32.40 1.30 46.99
C SER A 280 -31.53 2.46 46.45
N SER A 281 -31.84 3.64 47.01
CA SER A 281 -30.97 4.80 47.31
C SER A 281 -30.35 5.66 46.18
N THR A 282 -31.10 6.72 45.81
CA THR A 282 -30.80 8.14 46.11
C THR A 282 -29.61 8.87 45.45
N LYS A 283 -29.96 10.02 44.80
CA LYS A 283 -29.10 11.11 44.27
C LYS A 283 -28.20 10.76 43.05
N HIS A 284 -27.88 11.67 42.14
CA HIS A 284 -28.18 13.12 42.08
C HIS A 284 -29.05 13.51 40.86
N GLN A 285 -29.71 14.67 40.97
CA GLN A 285 -30.49 15.31 39.92
C GLN A 285 -29.62 16.29 39.13
N ALA A 286 -29.71 16.24 37.79
CA ALA A 286 -29.28 17.31 36.90
C ALA A 286 -30.38 17.50 35.85
N LEU A 287 -30.94 18.72 35.77
CA LEU A 287 -32.01 19.08 34.85
C LEU A 287 -31.42 19.73 33.59
N MET A 288 -31.83 19.27 32.42
CA MET A 288 -32.41 20.15 31.39
C MET A 288 -33.26 19.29 30.43
N SER A 289 -34.35 19.86 29.93
CA SER A 289 -35.22 19.24 28.91
C SER A 289 -35.17 20.04 27.60
N GLY A 290 -35.34 19.37 26.47
CA GLY A 290 -35.36 20.02 25.16
C GLY A 290 -35.60 19.03 24.03
N ALA A 291 -36.75 19.17 23.37
CA ALA A 291 -37.10 18.64 22.04
C ALA A 291 -36.46 17.28 21.61
N LEU A 292 -37.12 16.17 21.93
CA LEU A 292 -36.83 14.86 21.31
C LEU A 292 -37.35 14.84 19.86
N GLY A 293 -36.56 15.35 18.92
CA GLY A 293 -36.75 15.06 17.49
C GLY A 293 -36.63 13.56 17.23
N GLN A 294 -37.45 13.03 16.31
CA GLN A 294 -37.40 11.61 15.97
C GLN A 294 -36.06 11.26 15.32
N LEU A 295 -35.30 10.37 15.96
CA LEU A 295 -34.13 9.75 15.34
C LEU A 295 -34.60 8.99 14.08
N PRO A 296 -34.01 9.23 12.89
CA PRO A 296 -34.32 8.43 11.72
C PRO A 296 -33.98 6.97 11.97
N ALA A 297 -34.81 6.05 11.47
CA ALA A 297 -34.61 4.62 11.68
C ALA A 297 -33.24 4.17 11.16
N ALA A 298 -32.49 3.43 11.97
CA ALA A 298 -31.14 3.00 11.63
C ALA A 298 -31.16 2.16 10.33
N PRO A 299 -30.39 2.53 9.28
CA PRO A 299 -30.38 1.79 8.03
C PRO A 299 -29.83 0.38 8.24
N GLN A 300 -30.53 -0.64 7.71
CA GLN A 300 -30.17 -2.05 7.88
C GLN A 300 -29.06 -2.52 6.93
N HIS A 301 -27.97 -1.74 6.84
CA HIS A 301 -26.76 -2.13 6.13
C HIS A 301 -25.54 -1.88 7.03
N HIS A 302 -24.62 -2.86 7.07
CA HIS A 302 -23.38 -2.74 7.83
C HIS A 302 -22.47 -1.70 7.17
N THR A 303 -22.46 -0.48 7.70
CA THR A 303 -21.57 0.62 7.26
C THR A 303 -20.12 0.32 7.67
N GLY A 304 -19.47 -0.56 6.90
CA GLY A 304 -18.08 -0.93 7.10
C GLY A 304 -17.15 0.29 7.05
N LYS A 305 -16.11 0.30 7.90
CA LYS A 305 -15.12 1.40 8.08
C LYS A 305 -14.31 1.78 6.82
N GLY A 306 -14.64 1.23 5.65
CA GLY A 306 -13.95 1.46 4.38
C GLY A 306 -14.88 1.76 3.21
N ALA A 307 -16.16 2.07 3.46
CA ALA A 307 -17.12 2.58 2.47
C ALA A 307 -17.38 4.08 2.70
N ASN A 308 -17.87 4.79 1.68
CA ASN A 308 -18.20 6.22 1.73
C ASN A 308 -17.07 7.13 2.26
N LEU A 309 -15.82 6.79 1.92
CA LEU A 309 -14.59 7.50 2.33
C LEU A 309 -14.32 8.78 1.52
N VAL A 310 -15.15 9.08 0.53
CA VAL A 310 -15.03 10.24 -0.35
C VAL A 310 -16.28 11.09 -0.14
N PRO A 311 -16.16 12.37 0.25
CA PRO A 311 -17.32 13.24 0.36
C PRO A 311 -17.96 13.46 -1.02
N PRO A 312 -19.28 13.72 -1.08
CA PRO A 312 -19.91 14.20 -2.31
C PRO A 312 -19.20 15.48 -2.78
N PRO A 313 -19.15 15.75 -4.10
CA PRO A 313 -18.60 17.01 -4.59
C PRO A 313 -19.33 18.19 -3.95
N THR A 314 -18.58 19.24 -3.62
CA THR A 314 -19.12 20.52 -3.15
C THR A 314 -20.07 21.07 -4.21
N THR A 315 -21.32 21.38 -3.84
CA THR A 315 -22.34 21.82 -4.81
C THR A 315 -22.23 23.30 -5.19
N THR A 316 -21.60 24.10 -4.33
CA THR A 316 -21.30 25.52 -4.56
C THR A 316 -19.85 25.69 -4.99
N ALA A 317 -19.63 26.40 -6.10
CA ALA A 317 -18.29 26.81 -6.52
C ALA A 317 -17.63 27.71 -5.46
N PRO A 318 -16.35 27.48 -5.10
CA PRO A 318 -15.62 28.29 -4.10
C PRO A 318 -14.97 29.56 -4.69
N TRP A 319 -15.50 30.06 -5.82
CA TRP A 319 -15.00 31.19 -6.60
C TRP A 319 -16.16 32.07 -7.09
N SER A 320 -15.89 33.34 -7.38
CA SER A 320 -16.89 34.36 -7.74
C SER A 320 -16.92 34.72 -9.23
N ASP A 321 -16.01 34.13 -10.01
CA ASP A 321 -15.83 34.33 -11.45
C ASP A 321 -16.34 33.08 -12.22
N LYS A 322 -15.71 32.73 -13.35
CA LYS A 322 -16.02 31.47 -14.06
C LYS A 322 -15.37 30.25 -13.40
N GLY A 323 -14.25 30.44 -12.69
CA GLY A 323 -13.45 29.38 -12.10
C GLY A 323 -12.29 28.94 -12.98
N PRO A 324 -11.48 27.99 -12.50
CA PRO A 324 -10.37 27.42 -13.26
C PRO A 324 -10.85 26.63 -14.48
N PRO A 325 -9.97 26.38 -15.46
CA PRO A 325 -10.15 25.31 -16.42
C PRO A 325 -9.89 23.93 -15.78
N ALA A 326 -10.26 22.88 -16.51
CA ALA A 326 -9.90 21.50 -16.19
C ALA A 326 -9.57 20.69 -17.46
N ALA A 327 -8.90 19.56 -17.28
CA ALA A 327 -8.50 18.67 -18.37
C ALA A 327 -8.81 17.20 -18.05
N ARG A 328 -9.45 16.48 -18.98
CA ARG A 328 -9.55 15.01 -18.95
C ARG A 328 -8.37 14.43 -19.71
N ILE A 329 -7.51 13.69 -19.02
CA ILE A 329 -6.27 13.13 -19.54
C ILE A 329 -6.30 11.61 -19.43
N ARG A 330 -5.90 10.93 -20.50
CA ARG A 330 -5.70 9.47 -20.53
C ARG A 330 -4.22 9.14 -20.58
N MET A 331 -3.81 8.09 -19.89
CA MET A 331 -2.41 7.66 -19.82
C MET A 331 -2.26 6.15 -19.66
N THR A 332 -1.27 5.55 -20.32
CA THR A 332 -0.81 4.18 -20.03
C THR A 332 0.59 4.22 -19.44
N VAL A 333 0.72 3.67 -18.23
CA VAL A 333 1.90 3.80 -17.37
C VAL A 333 2.36 2.45 -16.83
N THR A 334 3.60 2.37 -16.34
CA THR A 334 4.15 1.17 -15.68
C THR A 334 3.67 0.99 -14.23
N SER A 335 4.29 0.06 -13.50
CA SER A 335 4.30 0.08 -12.04
C SER A 335 4.95 1.36 -11.49
N GLY A 336 4.75 1.60 -10.18
CA GLY A 336 5.33 2.75 -9.47
C GLY A 336 4.62 4.09 -9.67
N PHE A 337 3.99 4.33 -10.83
CA PHE A 337 3.41 5.63 -11.20
C PHE A 337 2.20 6.05 -10.33
N TYR A 338 2.22 7.32 -9.89
CA TYR A 338 1.14 7.96 -9.13
C TYR A 338 0.49 9.07 -9.97
N VAL A 339 -0.73 8.83 -10.44
CA VAL A 339 -1.52 9.82 -11.20
C VAL A 339 -1.73 11.10 -10.38
N ARG A 340 -1.87 10.98 -9.06
CA ARG A 340 -1.94 12.13 -8.14
C ARG A 340 -0.70 13.02 -8.17
N SER A 341 0.52 12.46 -8.23
CA SER A 341 1.74 13.26 -8.42
C SER A 341 1.71 13.95 -9.79
N PHE A 342 1.44 13.21 -10.87
CA PHE A 342 1.33 13.79 -12.22
C PHE A 342 0.37 14.99 -12.29
N CYS A 343 -0.78 14.94 -11.62
CA CYS A 343 -1.71 16.07 -11.55
C CYS A 343 -1.07 17.30 -10.88
N HIS A 344 -0.36 17.12 -9.76
CA HIS A 344 0.37 18.19 -9.06
C HIS A 344 1.54 18.75 -9.88
N ASP A 345 2.32 17.85 -10.48
CA ASP A 345 3.49 18.14 -11.30
C ASP A 345 3.09 18.96 -12.55
N LEU A 346 2.01 18.56 -13.23
CA LEU A 346 1.45 19.26 -14.40
C LEU A 346 0.96 20.67 -14.02
N GLY A 347 0.27 20.81 -12.87
CA GLY A 347 -0.12 22.12 -12.34
C GLY A 347 1.07 23.05 -12.10
N THR A 348 2.17 22.49 -11.59
CA THR A 348 3.44 23.22 -11.37
C THR A 348 4.10 23.61 -12.70
N LYS A 349 4.09 22.72 -13.70
CA LYS A 349 4.64 22.97 -15.05
C LYS A 349 3.95 24.13 -15.76
N VAL A 350 2.62 24.24 -15.68
CA VAL A 350 1.86 25.37 -16.22
C VAL A 350 1.90 26.63 -15.33
N GLY A 351 2.88 26.73 -14.41
CA GLY A 351 3.11 27.91 -13.56
C GLY A 351 2.09 28.10 -12.43
N SER A 352 1.19 27.15 -12.21
CA SER A 352 0.06 27.25 -11.29
C SER A 352 0.16 26.19 -10.17
N ALA A 353 -0.97 25.67 -9.73
CA ALA A 353 -1.12 24.45 -8.95
C ALA A 353 -2.28 23.64 -9.54
N ALA A 354 -2.36 22.35 -9.25
CA ALA A 354 -3.50 21.52 -9.64
C ALA A 354 -3.68 20.33 -8.71
N MET A 355 -4.85 19.69 -8.81
CA MET A 355 -5.21 18.48 -8.08
C MET A 355 -6.04 17.52 -8.93
N MET A 356 -6.08 16.25 -8.53
CA MET A 356 -6.90 15.21 -9.15
C MET A 356 -8.36 15.28 -8.65
N ALA A 357 -9.32 15.53 -9.55
CA ALA A 357 -10.74 15.56 -9.22
C ALA A 357 -11.42 14.19 -9.38
N GLU A 358 -11.02 13.42 -10.40
CA GLU A 358 -11.57 12.11 -10.74
C GLU A 358 -10.46 11.20 -11.28
N LEU A 359 -10.61 9.88 -11.10
CA LEU A 359 -9.69 8.87 -11.62
C LEU A 359 -10.43 7.55 -11.90
N SER A 360 -10.34 7.03 -13.12
CA SER A 360 -10.70 5.66 -13.50
C SER A 360 -9.44 4.87 -13.82
N ARG A 361 -9.37 3.60 -13.40
CA ARG A 361 -8.42 2.63 -13.97
C ARG A 361 -9.12 1.72 -14.97
N ASP A 362 -9.08 2.09 -16.25
CA ASP A 362 -9.75 1.36 -17.32
C ASP A 362 -9.14 -0.01 -17.59
N ARG A 363 -7.82 -0.15 -17.37
CA ARG A 363 -7.05 -1.37 -17.62
C ARG A 363 -5.95 -1.59 -16.59
N GLN A 364 -5.72 -2.86 -16.21
CA GLN A 364 -4.53 -3.31 -15.51
C GLN A 364 -4.09 -4.67 -16.11
N GLY A 365 -2.95 -4.68 -16.81
CA GLY A 365 -2.52 -5.83 -17.59
C GLY A 365 -3.60 -6.25 -18.60
N ASP A 366 -3.94 -7.54 -18.60
CA ASP A 366 -4.96 -8.12 -19.48
C ASP A 366 -6.40 -7.83 -19.03
N PHE A 367 -6.62 -7.23 -17.85
CA PHE A 367 -7.95 -6.94 -17.32
C PHE A 367 -8.41 -5.52 -17.69
N ALA A 368 -9.58 -5.39 -18.30
CA ALA A 368 -10.16 -4.13 -18.77
C ALA A 368 -11.66 -4.01 -18.45
N LEU A 369 -12.12 -2.77 -18.22
CA LEU A 369 -13.55 -2.47 -18.00
C LEU A 369 -14.41 -2.89 -19.19
N LYS A 370 -15.63 -3.33 -18.90
CA LYS A 370 -16.65 -3.78 -19.89
C LYS A 370 -16.21 -4.96 -20.77
N GLN A 371 -15.11 -5.65 -20.44
CA GLN A 371 -14.60 -6.81 -21.18
C GLN A 371 -14.52 -8.06 -20.29
N ASN A 372 -13.58 -8.08 -19.34
CA ASN A 372 -13.31 -9.22 -18.46
C ASN A 372 -13.27 -8.79 -16.98
N CYS A 373 -14.23 -7.94 -16.61
CA CYS A 373 -14.32 -7.30 -15.31
C CYS A 373 -15.78 -7.35 -14.82
N LEU A 374 -16.00 -7.94 -13.63
CA LEU A 374 -17.32 -8.01 -12.98
C LEU A 374 -17.78 -6.60 -12.57
N GLU A 375 -19.02 -6.23 -12.83
CA GLU A 375 -19.58 -4.98 -12.29
C GLU A 375 -19.94 -5.14 -10.81
N TYR A 376 -19.51 -4.20 -9.95
CA TYR A 376 -19.66 -4.34 -8.49
C TYR A 376 -21.11 -4.50 -8.04
N ASP A 377 -22.04 -3.78 -8.68
CA ASP A 377 -23.46 -3.82 -8.34
C ASP A 377 -24.12 -5.18 -8.62
N ASP A 378 -23.50 -6.06 -9.42
CA ASP A 378 -24.02 -7.42 -9.66
C ASP A 378 -23.94 -8.32 -8.42
N LEU A 379 -23.04 -8.00 -7.47
CA LEU A 379 -23.01 -8.65 -6.16
C LEU A 379 -24.36 -8.51 -5.43
N ALA A 380 -24.93 -7.31 -5.46
CA ALA A 380 -26.21 -6.99 -4.83
C ALA A 380 -27.42 -7.63 -5.54
N LYS A 381 -27.28 -7.97 -6.84
CA LYS A 381 -28.31 -8.66 -7.64
C LYS A 381 -28.43 -10.16 -7.32
N GLY A 382 -27.55 -10.70 -6.48
CA GLY A 382 -27.63 -12.05 -5.94
C GLY A 382 -26.91 -13.12 -6.76
N GLU A 383 -26.74 -14.32 -6.17
CA GLU A 383 -25.86 -15.37 -6.70
C GLU A 383 -26.21 -15.78 -8.15
N ALA A 384 -27.49 -15.79 -8.52
CA ALA A 384 -27.93 -16.12 -9.87
C ALA A 384 -27.38 -15.17 -10.97
N VAL A 385 -26.95 -13.96 -10.61
CA VAL A 385 -26.42 -12.94 -11.55
C VAL A 385 -24.90 -12.91 -11.57
N TRP A 386 -24.25 -12.84 -10.40
CA TRP A 386 -22.79 -12.71 -10.34
C TRP A 386 -22.05 -14.07 -10.45
N ALA A 387 -22.65 -15.19 -10.01
CA ALA A 387 -21.92 -16.47 -9.97
C ALA A 387 -21.62 -17.08 -11.35
N PRO A 388 -22.48 -16.95 -12.38
CA PRO A 388 -22.12 -17.34 -13.75
C PRO A 388 -20.91 -16.54 -14.27
N GLN A 389 -20.91 -15.22 -14.11
CA GLN A 389 -19.82 -14.34 -14.56
C GLN A 389 -18.51 -14.65 -13.83
N VAL A 390 -18.54 -14.78 -12.50
CA VAL A 390 -17.34 -15.12 -11.71
C VAL A 390 -16.82 -16.52 -12.05
N ARG A 391 -17.69 -17.48 -12.40
CA ARG A 391 -17.28 -18.81 -12.89
C ARG A 391 -16.56 -18.72 -14.24
N GLU A 392 -17.09 -17.92 -15.16
CA GLU A 392 -16.52 -17.69 -16.49
C GLU A 392 -15.14 -17.02 -16.39
N LEU A 393 -15.04 -15.89 -15.68
CA LEU A 393 -13.77 -15.19 -15.45
C LEU A 393 -12.69 -16.07 -14.79
N LEU A 394 -13.08 -16.96 -13.86
CA LEU A 394 -12.15 -17.91 -13.23
C LEU A 394 -11.80 -19.12 -14.12
N ALA A 395 -12.67 -19.49 -15.07
CA ALA A 395 -12.37 -20.51 -16.09
C ALA A 395 -11.38 -19.97 -17.12
N ASP A 396 -11.63 -18.78 -17.66
CA ASP A 396 -10.74 -17.99 -18.52
C ASP A 396 -9.34 -17.88 -17.94
N TRP A 397 -9.27 -17.51 -16.65
CA TRP A 397 -8.01 -17.43 -15.92
C TRP A 397 -7.26 -18.77 -15.91
N LYS A 398 -7.98 -19.87 -15.65
CA LYS A 398 -7.40 -21.22 -15.51
C LYS A 398 -6.99 -21.83 -16.85
N GLU A 399 -7.67 -21.48 -17.95
CA GLU A 399 -7.23 -21.87 -19.30
C GLU A 399 -5.90 -21.19 -19.66
N LYS A 400 -5.78 -19.88 -19.36
CA LYS A 400 -4.56 -19.09 -19.58
C LYS A 400 -3.42 -19.46 -18.60
N HIS A 401 -3.77 -19.98 -17.41
CA HIS A 401 -2.83 -20.35 -16.36
C HIS A 401 -3.10 -21.78 -15.83
N PRO A 402 -2.78 -22.82 -16.63
CA PRO A 402 -3.00 -24.20 -16.23
C PRO A 402 -2.15 -24.58 -15.01
N ASP A 403 -2.69 -25.43 -14.13
CA ASP A 403 -1.95 -25.97 -13.01
C ASP A 403 -0.69 -26.73 -13.51
N PRO A 404 0.49 -26.52 -12.90
CA PRO A 404 1.68 -27.27 -13.28
C PRO A 404 1.44 -28.78 -13.07
N PRO A 405 1.94 -29.66 -13.97
CA PRO A 405 1.62 -31.08 -13.95
C PRO A 405 1.97 -31.69 -12.59
N GLN A 406 0.96 -32.30 -11.96
CA GLN A 406 1.10 -32.90 -10.63
C GLN A 406 2.17 -34.01 -10.69
N LYS A 407 3.29 -33.78 -10.02
CA LYS A 407 4.28 -34.85 -9.76
C LYS A 407 3.56 -35.94 -8.98
N GLN A 408 3.40 -37.12 -9.59
CA GLN A 408 2.88 -38.29 -8.89
C GLN A 408 3.86 -38.65 -7.77
N ASP A 409 3.37 -38.74 -6.52
CA ASP A 409 4.17 -39.07 -5.35
C ASP A 409 4.61 -40.55 -5.35
N ALA A 410 5.53 -40.90 -6.25
CA ALA A 410 6.06 -42.26 -6.46
C ALA A 410 6.91 -42.80 -5.28
N PHE A 411 6.97 -42.09 -4.14
CA PHE A 411 7.81 -42.40 -2.98
C PHE A 411 7.01 -42.59 -1.70
N ARG A 412 6.04 -43.52 -1.70
CA ARG A 412 5.32 -43.87 -0.46
C ARG A 412 4.72 -45.28 -0.37
N ASN A 413 5.45 -46.32 -0.82
CA ASN A 413 5.00 -47.70 -0.63
C ASN A 413 6.08 -48.74 -0.27
N ASP A 414 7.18 -48.32 0.40
CA ASP A 414 8.19 -49.26 0.93
C ASP A 414 8.54 -48.95 2.40
N ARG A 415 7.63 -49.30 3.30
CA ARG A 415 7.90 -49.27 4.76
C ARG A 415 7.09 -50.26 5.59
N ASN A 416 6.61 -51.34 4.97
CA ASN A 416 5.74 -52.32 5.63
C ASN A 416 6.30 -53.76 5.55
N GLN A 417 7.59 -53.92 5.86
CA GLN A 417 8.22 -55.22 6.14
C GLN A 417 9.03 -55.17 7.45
N ILE A 418 8.33 -55.27 8.58
CA ILE A 418 8.96 -55.62 9.87
C ILE A 418 8.78 -57.13 10.06
N LYS A 419 9.88 -57.89 9.97
CA LYS A 419 9.88 -59.35 10.20
C LYS A 419 9.69 -59.66 11.70
N PRO A 420 8.95 -60.72 12.07
CA PRO A 420 8.76 -61.09 13.47
C PRO A 420 10.07 -61.60 14.07
N ARG A 421 10.41 -61.12 15.28
CA ARG A 421 11.59 -61.56 16.03
C ARG A 421 11.20 -62.69 16.99
N VAL A 422 11.72 -63.89 16.72
CA VAL A 422 11.56 -65.07 17.59
C VAL A 422 12.32 -64.90 18.91
N GLN A 423 11.76 -65.42 20.00
CA GLN A 423 12.42 -65.49 21.32
C GLN A 423 13.33 -66.72 21.41
N GLN A 424 14.48 -66.58 22.08
CA GLN A 424 15.17 -67.70 22.74
C GLN A 424 15.73 -67.24 24.10
N HIS A 425 15.80 -68.16 25.06
CA HIS A 425 16.19 -67.94 26.45
C HIS A 425 17.49 -68.68 26.80
N SER A 426 18.40 -68.02 27.53
CA SER A 426 19.44 -68.55 28.46
C SER A 426 20.43 -67.41 28.76
N GLY A 427 21.11 -67.32 29.92
CA GLY A 427 21.04 -68.10 31.16
C GLY A 427 21.73 -67.35 32.33
N ASP A 428 21.66 -67.90 33.54
CA ASP A 428 22.25 -67.40 34.81
C ASP A 428 23.81 -67.25 34.74
N SER A 429 24.58 -66.53 35.58
CA SER A 429 24.58 -66.43 37.06
C SER A 429 25.25 -65.16 37.67
N SER A 430 25.32 -65.10 39.01
CA SER A 430 25.55 -63.90 39.88
C SER A 430 26.94 -63.76 40.56
N LYS A 431 27.14 -62.59 41.24
CA LYS A 431 28.19 -62.19 42.26
C LYS A 431 29.41 -61.41 41.67
N LYS A 432 30.14 -60.51 42.37
CA LYS A 432 30.15 -60.09 43.82
C LYS A 432 30.69 -58.63 44.02
N ARG A 433 30.54 -58.05 45.23
CA ARG A 433 31.24 -56.85 45.81
C ARG A 433 32.72 -57.15 46.18
N GLN A 434 33.61 -56.23 46.60
CA GLN A 434 33.53 -54.75 46.85
C GLN A 434 34.61 -54.03 45.97
N GLN A 435 35.46 -53.03 46.26
CA GLN A 435 35.84 -52.12 47.38
C GLN A 435 36.55 -50.89 46.69
N GLU A 436 36.33 -49.59 46.93
CA GLU A 436 36.25 -48.71 48.13
C GLU A 436 37.61 -48.17 48.62
N GLU A 437 37.93 -46.91 48.26
CA GLU A 437 38.70 -45.94 49.07
C GLU A 437 38.49 -44.48 48.58
N GLN A 438 38.78 -43.50 49.45
CA GLN A 438 38.64 -42.02 49.33
C GLN A 438 39.69 -41.34 50.26
N PRO A 439 39.82 -39.99 50.41
CA PRO A 439 39.18 -38.83 49.76
C PRO A 439 40.21 -38.01 48.92
N GLU A 440 40.12 -36.71 48.57
CA GLU A 440 39.16 -35.59 48.73
C GLU A 440 39.19 -34.75 47.39
N GLY A 441 38.94 -33.44 47.23
CA GLY A 441 38.59 -32.38 48.18
C GLY A 441 38.52 -30.94 47.67
N ALA A 442 38.44 -30.00 48.62
CA ALA A 442 38.54 -28.53 48.54
C ALA A 442 37.95 -27.77 47.31
N LYS A 443 37.05 -26.81 47.60
CA LYS A 443 36.71 -25.61 46.77
C LYS A 443 37.28 -24.36 47.51
N PRO A 444 37.19 -23.07 47.06
CA PRO A 444 36.43 -22.50 45.92
C PRO A 444 37.07 -21.28 45.18
N GLU A 445 36.25 -20.58 44.36
CA GLU A 445 36.26 -19.12 44.04
C GLU A 445 37.17 -18.43 42.98
N LYS A 446 36.48 -17.79 42.01
CA LYS A 446 36.57 -16.38 41.51
C LYS A 446 37.85 -15.77 40.83
N ARG A 447 37.54 -15.04 39.74
CA ARG A 447 38.05 -13.69 39.28
C ARG A 447 39.26 -13.55 38.31
N ARG A 448 38.92 -13.02 37.12
CA ARG A 448 39.50 -11.84 36.39
C ARG A 448 40.88 -11.88 35.66
N LYS A 449 40.79 -11.57 34.35
CA LYS A 449 41.53 -10.55 33.53
C LYS A 449 42.92 -10.83 32.86
N ASN A 450 42.91 -10.59 31.54
CA ASN A 450 43.86 -9.79 30.70
C ASN A 450 45.21 -10.35 30.17
N SER A 451 45.74 -9.63 29.14
CA SER A 451 47.07 -9.69 28.45
C SER A 451 47.29 -10.89 27.50
N SER A 452 47.46 -10.72 26.16
CA SER A 452 48.62 -10.23 25.35
C SER A 452 49.73 -11.30 25.17
N SER A 453 50.37 -11.56 24.02
CA SER A 453 50.74 -10.77 22.82
C SER A 453 50.31 -11.46 21.49
N GLY A 454 50.64 -11.10 20.23
CA GLY A 454 51.87 -10.57 19.59
C GLY A 454 52.95 -11.67 19.48
N ASP A 455 53.68 -11.91 18.39
CA ASP A 455 53.75 -11.34 17.02
C ASP A 455 54.56 -12.34 16.13
N GLU A 456 54.58 -12.19 14.80
CA GLU A 456 55.78 -12.32 13.91
C GLU A 456 55.47 -12.61 12.43
N ALA A 457 56.22 -11.94 11.55
CA ALA A 457 56.42 -12.29 10.13
C ALA A 457 57.69 -11.61 9.56
N PRO A 458 58.50 -12.31 8.74
CA PRO A 458 59.33 -11.71 7.68
C PRO A 458 58.88 -12.23 6.29
N ALA A 459 58.86 -11.47 5.17
CA ALA A 459 59.85 -10.56 4.57
C ALA A 459 61.09 -11.32 3.98
N VAL A 460 61.83 -10.89 2.94
CA VAL A 460 62.04 -9.59 2.26
C VAL A 460 62.49 -9.83 0.79
N LYS A 461 62.28 -8.88 -0.16
CA LYS A 461 63.34 -8.35 -1.08
C LYS A 461 62.84 -7.18 -1.96
N ALA A 462 63.77 -6.40 -2.53
CA ALA A 462 63.56 -4.99 -2.92
C ALA A 462 64.21 -4.56 -4.26
N ALA A 463 63.97 -3.30 -4.66
CA ALA A 463 64.43 -2.64 -5.91
C ALA A 463 65.90 -2.14 -5.85
N PRO A 464 66.38 -1.36 -6.85
CA PRO A 464 66.32 0.12 -6.67
C PRO A 464 66.24 1.02 -7.94
N ALA A 465 66.14 2.33 -7.70
CA ALA A 465 66.61 3.49 -8.49
C ALA A 465 65.70 4.17 -9.55
N SER A 466 65.89 5.49 -9.68
CA SER A 466 65.24 6.45 -10.60
C SER A 466 66.30 7.38 -11.22
N PRO A 467 65.96 8.27 -12.18
CA PRO A 467 65.90 9.69 -11.78
C PRO A 467 64.92 10.62 -12.56
N LYS A 468 64.48 11.67 -11.84
CA LYS A 468 64.12 13.04 -12.26
C LYS A 468 63.72 13.32 -13.73
N ALA A 469 62.47 13.75 -13.91
CA ALA A 469 62.07 14.79 -14.88
C ALA A 469 61.24 15.89 -14.15
N ALA A 470 60.98 17.03 -14.79
CA ALA A 470 60.55 18.27 -14.14
C ALA A 470 59.68 19.20 -15.04
N GLU A 471 58.95 20.13 -14.40
CA GLU A 471 58.35 21.38 -14.96
C GLU A 471 57.28 21.20 -16.08
N ALA A 472 56.31 22.11 -16.33
CA ALA A 472 55.82 23.29 -15.61
C ALA A 472 54.35 23.64 -15.99
N GLN A 473 53.75 24.56 -15.24
CA GLN A 473 52.64 25.47 -15.59
C GLN A 473 53.00 26.85 -15.01
N PRO A 474 52.30 27.97 -15.32
CA PRO A 474 51.08 28.15 -16.13
C PRO A 474 51.20 29.24 -17.23
N GLU A 475 50.11 29.54 -17.94
CA GLU A 475 49.81 30.92 -18.39
C GLU A 475 48.30 31.22 -18.34
N SER A 476 47.97 32.51 -18.22
CA SER A 476 46.60 33.05 -18.15
C SER A 476 46.45 34.23 -19.13
N PRO A 477 45.25 34.49 -19.66
CA PRO A 477 44.85 35.86 -19.99
C PRO A 477 43.85 36.45 -18.98
N GLN A 478 43.64 37.77 -19.04
CA GLN A 478 42.88 38.54 -18.05
C GLN A 478 41.54 39.08 -18.58
N LYS A 479 40.62 39.29 -17.63
CA LYS A 479 39.58 40.34 -17.56
C LYS A 479 39.11 41.06 -18.84
N VAL A 480 37.78 41.14 -18.97
CA VAL A 480 37.10 42.41 -19.24
C VAL A 480 36.10 42.64 -18.09
N ASN A 481 36.03 43.88 -17.58
CA ASN A 481 34.94 44.33 -16.71
C ASN A 481 33.90 45.03 -17.59
N GLU A 482 32.60 44.83 -17.31
CA GLU A 482 31.62 45.89 -17.48
C GLU A 482 30.80 46.03 -16.18
N THR A 483 30.53 47.27 -15.82
CA THR A 483 29.80 47.67 -14.61
C THR A 483 28.44 48.21 -15.01
N VAL A 484 27.39 47.74 -14.34
CA VAL A 484 26.08 48.38 -14.32
C VAL A 484 25.72 48.59 -12.85
N GLN A 485 25.44 49.84 -12.50
CA GLN A 485 24.90 50.25 -11.21
C GLN A 485 23.39 50.51 -11.36
N ASP A 486 22.78 51.12 -10.33
CA ASP A 486 21.44 51.69 -10.32
C ASP A 486 20.31 50.63 -10.21
N ASP A 487 19.39 50.68 -9.24
CA ASP A 487 19.22 51.61 -8.12
C ASP A 487 18.73 50.89 -6.85
N GLU A 488 19.24 51.32 -5.69
CA GLU A 488 18.55 51.15 -4.40
C GLU A 488 17.77 52.44 -4.11
N SER A 489 16.43 52.37 -4.06
CA SER A 489 15.60 53.51 -3.67
C SER A 489 14.76 53.17 -2.44
N GLU A 490 15.01 53.89 -1.34
CA GLU A 490 14.29 53.79 -0.07
C GLU A 490 12.78 54.06 -0.22
N TRP A 491 11.96 53.44 0.64
CA TRP A 491 10.78 54.14 1.12
C TRP A 491 10.50 53.84 2.60
N ASP A 492 10.45 54.89 3.40
CA ASP A 492 10.27 54.83 4.85
C ASP A 492 8.85 54.43 5.27
N GLY A 493 8.76 53.82 6.45
CA GLY A 493 7.49 53.56 7.11
C GLY A 493 7.03 54.76 7.96
N ILE A 494 5.79 55.21 7.75
CA ILE A 494 5.06 56.07 8.69
C ILE A 494 3.85 55.30 9.24
N LYS A 495 3.55 55.52 10.52
CA LYS A 495 2.35 55.05 11.20
C LYS A 495 1.31 56.17 11.25
N ASP A 496 0.03 55.82 11.18
CA ASP A 496 -0.93 55.96 12.28
C ASP A 496 -2.09 54.98 12.08
#